data_AF-A0AA41FK73-F1
#
_entry.id   AF-A0AA41FK73-F1
#
_cell.length_a   1.000
_cell.length_b   1.000
_cell.length_c   1.000
_cell.angle_alpha   90.00
_cell.angle_beta   90.00
_cell.angle_gamma   90.00
#
_symmetry.space_group_name_H-M   'P 1'
#
loop_
_entity.id
_entity.type
_entity.pdbx_description
1 polymer ?
#
loop_
_entity_poly.entity_id
_entity_poly.type
_entity_poly.pdbx_seq_one_letter_code
_entity_poly.pdbx_strand_id
1 'polypeptide(L)'
;MMGKKDYSERSQVQIASLDDLVPSGHLVRKLEEAIDLSFIYDEVKDLYKPYGRESIDPVVLMKIVILQYVFGIPSMRKTIKE
;
A
#
# COMPACT_ATOMS: atom_id res chain seq x y z
N MET A 1 10.85 -32.99 15.42
CA MET A 1 10.01 -33.15 16.63
C MET A 1 8.57 -32.82 16.28
N MET A 2 7.60 -33.55 16.83
CA MET A 2 6.17 -33.26 16.63
C MET A 2 5.77 -32.07 17.50
N GLY A 3 5.54 -30.91 16.88
CA GLY A 3 5.06 -29.72 17.58
C GLY A 3 3.58 -29.87 17.95
N LYS A 4 3.26 -29.83 19.25
CA LYS A 4 1.89 -29.67 19.73
C LYS A 4 1.48 -28.22 19.48
N LYS A 5 0.42 -28.00 18.69
CA LYS A 5 -0.19 -26.67 18.55
C LYS A 5 -1.14 -26.44 19.72
N ASP A 6 -0.87 -25.38 20.48
CA ASP A 6 -1.82 -24.84 21.46
C ASP A 6 -2.94 -24.13 20.70
N TYR A 7 -4.17 -24.34 21.13
CA TYR A 7 -5.38 -23.84 20.48
C TYR A 7 -6.12 -22.82 21.37
N SER A 8 -5.47 -22.33 22.42
CA SER A 8 -5.98 -21.33 23.37
C SER A 8 -6.49 -20.05 22.71
N GLU A 9 -6.00 -19.70 21.52
CA GLU A 9 -6.37 -18.45 20.82
C GLU A 9 -7.55 -18.59 19.82
N ARG A 10 -8.23 -19.75 19.74
CA ARG A 10 -9.29 -19.99 18.74
C ARG A 10 -10.49 -19.02 18.81
N SER A 11 -10.67 -18.28 19.91
CA SER A 11 -11.77 -17.33 20.12
C SER A 11 -11.34 -15.87 20.13
N GLN A 12 -10.12 -15.55 19.70
CA GLN A 12 -9.64 -14.17 19.69
C GLN A 12 -10.17 -13.41 18.46
N VAL A 13 -10.87 -12.29 18.72
CA VAL A 13 -11.30 -11.34 17.69
C VAL A 13 -10.33 -10.16 17.71
N GLN A 14 -9.71 -9.85 16.57
CA GLN A 14 -8.92 -8.63 16.39
C GLN A 14 -9.68 -7.66 15.48
N ILE A 15 -9.78 -6.41 15.92
CA ILE A 15 -10.31 -5.29 15.15
C ILE A 15 -9.18 -4.27 15.08
N ALA A 16 -8.71 -3.98 13.87
CA ALA A 16 -7.66 -2.99 13.61
C ALA A 16 -8.00 -2.24 12.33
N SER A 17 -7.70 -0.95 12.28
CA SER A 17 -7.68 -0.20 11.03
C SER A 17 -6.37 -0.44 10.28
N LEU A 18 -6.33 -0.17 8.98
CA LEU A 18 -5.07 -0.24 8.21
C LEU A 18 -4.03 0.75 8.73
N ASP A 19 -4.48 1.90 9.24
CA ASP A 19 -3.59 2.88 9.84
C ASP A 19 -2.93 2.33 11.12
N ASP A 20 -3.68 1.59 11.95
CA ASP A 20 -3.12 1.00 13.18
C ASP A 20 -1.99 0.00 12.89
N LEU A 21 -1.97 -0.58 11.68
CA LEU A 21 -0.94 -1.53 11.25
C LEU A 21 0.37 -0.84 10.85
N VAL A 22 0.35 0.46 10.56
CA VAL A 22 1.54 1.22 10.14
C VAL A 22 2.07 2.04 11.33
N PRO A 23 3.26 1.74 11.88
CA PRO A 23 3.82 2.47 13.02
C PRO A 23 3.86 3.99 12.78
N SER A 24 3.57 4.78 13.81
CA SER A 24 3.47 6.25 13.70
C SER A 24 4.74 6.92 13.18
N GLY A 25 5.92 6.40 13.56
CA GLY A 25 7.22 6.91 13.10
C GLY A 25 7.69 6.35 11.74
N HIS A 26 6.88 5.52 11.07
CA HIS A 26 7.30 4.83 9.86
C HIS A 26 7.52 5.81 8.69
N LEU A 27 8.52 5.54 7.85
CA LEU A 27 8.91 6.42 6.74
C LEU A 27 7.77 6.69 5.76
N VAL A 28 6.91 5.70 5.50
CA VAL A 28 5.78 5.82 4.57
C VAL A 28 4.78 6.90 5.02
N ARG A 29 4.57 7.08 6.33
CA ARG A 29 3.71 8.16 6.84
C ARG A 29 4.32 9.53 6.56
N LYS A 30 5.64 9.67 6.74
CA LYS A 30 6.36 10.91 6.41
C LYS A 30 6.30 11.23 4.92
N LEU A 31 6.35 10.21 4.06
CA LEU A 31 6.20 10.39 2.61
C LEU A 31 4.80 10.86 2.24
N GLU A 32 3.76 10.26 2.84
CA GLU A 32 2.37 10.67 2.63
C GLU A 32 2.14 12.13 3.04
N GLU A 33 2.71 12.56 4.17
CA GLU A 33 2.59 13.95 4.64
C GLU A 33 3.41 14.95 3.82
N ALA A 34 4.52 14.51 3.23
CA ALA A 34 5.45 15.40 2.52
C ALA A 34 5.09 15.62 1.05
N ILE A 35 4.31 14.72 0.43
CA ILE A 35 4.08 14.72 -1.01
C ILE A 35 2.58 14.61 -1.30
N ASP A 36 1.99 15.73 -1.74
CA ASP A 36 0.65 15.72 -2.31
C ASP A 36 0.70 15.29 -3.77
N LEU A 37 0.14 14.11 -4.05
CA LEU A 37 0.07 13.51 -5.39
C LEU A 37 -1.29 13.74 -6.07
N SER A 38 -2.20 14.51 -5.48
CA SER A 38 -3.54 14.76 -6.03
C SER A 38 -3.52 15.37 -7.44
N PHE A 39 -2.49 16.15 -7.77
CA PHE A 39 -2.31 16.76 -9.09
C PHE A 39 -2.27 15.74 -10.23
N ILE A 40 -1.91 14.49 -9.94
CA ILE A 40 -1.77 13.43 -10.96
C ILE A 40 -3.11 13.13 -11.63
N TYR A 41 -4.23 13.25 -10.90
CA TYR A 41 -5.54 13.02 -11.49
C TYR A 41 -5.82 13.96 -12.66
N ASP A 42 -5.45 15.23 -12.54
CA ASP A 42 -5.64 16.22 -13.60
C ASP A 42 -4.70 15.96 -14.77
N GLU A 43 -3.44 15.62 -14.50
CA GLU A 43 -2.43 15.36 -15.54
C GLU A 43 -2.77 14.16 -16.45
N VAL A 44 -3.37 13.11 -15.89
CA VAL A 44 -3.63 11.87 -16.63
C VAL A 44 -5.08 11.71 -17.08
N LYS A 45 -5.98 12.63 -16.70
CA LYS A 45 -7.43 12.52 -16.90
C LYS A 45 -7.82 12.12 -18.33
N ASP A 46 -7.23 12.77 -19.32
CA ASP A 46 -7.56 12.56 -20.74
C ASP A 46 -7.11 11.19 -21.28
N LEU A 47 -6.22 10.51 -20.57
CA LEU A 47 -5.74 9.17 -20.90
C LEU A 47 -6.72 8.07 -20.45
N TYR A 48 -7.66 8.40 -19.55
CA TYR A 48 -8.63 7.46 -19.01
C TYR A 48 -10.03 7.71 -19.57
N LYS A 49 -10.79 6.63 -19.74
CA LYS A 49 -12.20 6.69 -20.12
C LYS A 49 -13.08 6.50 -18.88
N PRO A 50 -14.25 7.15 -18.82
CA PRO A 50 -15.17 7.01 -17.69
C PRO A 50 -15.91 5.65 -17.67
N TYR A 51 -15.69 4.80 -18.67
CA TYR A 51 -16.31 3.49 -18.82
C TYR A 51 -15.29 2.43 -19.22
N GLY A 52 -15.59 1.18 -18.88
CA GLY A 52 -14.74 0.03 -19.14
C GLY A 52 -14.28 -0.64 -17.84
N ARG A 53 -13.21 -1.42 -17.94
CA ARG A 53 -12.59 -2.04 -16.77
C ARG A 53 -11.82 -0.98 -15.99
N GLU A 54 -12.09 -0.89 -14.69
CA GLU A 54 -11.33 -0.04 -13.78
C GLU A 54 -9.84 -0.42 -13.82
N SER A 55 -9.02 0.57 -14.12
CA SER A 55 -7.57 0.48 -14.01
C SER A 55 -7.13 0.64 -12.56
N ILE A 56 -5.84 0.39 -12.29
CA ILE A 56 -5.21 0.80 -11.04
C ILE A 56 -5.33 2.33 -10.92
N ASP A 57 -5.62 2.81 -9.71
CA ASP A 57 -5.64 4.24 -9.40
C ASP A 57 -4.25 4.86 -9.72
N PRO A 58 -4.19 5.97 -10.47
CA PRO A 58 -2.93 6.55 -10.92
C PRO A 58 -2.07 7.09 -9.76
N VAL A 59 -2.68 7.62 -8.70
CA VAL A 59 -1.95 8.05 -7.50
C VAL A 59 -1.37 6.83 -6.78
N VAL A 60 -2.12 5.74 -6.66
CA VAL A 60 -1.62 4.48 -6.07
C VAL A 60 -0.45 3.92 -6.87
N LEU A 61 -0.56 3.93 -8.20
CA LEU A 61 0.54 3.49 -9.08
C LEU A 61 1.82 4.31 -8.82
N MET A 62 1.68 5.63 -8.70
CA MET A 62 2.79 6.53 -8.45
C MET A 62 3.38 6.36 -7.04
N LYS A 63 2.55 6.10 -6.03
CA LYS A 63 3.00 5.72 -4.68
C LYS A 63 3.84 4.45 -4.71
N ILE A 64 3.44 3.42 -5.46
CA ILE A 64 4.22 2.17 -5.61
C ILE A 64 5.59 2.46 -6.22
N VAL A 65 5.68 3.31 -7.24
CA VAL A 65 6.97 3.69 -7.87
C VAL A 65 7.86 4.45 -6.89
N ILE A 66 7.30 5.37 -6.10
CA ILE A 66 8.05 6.10 -5.07
C ILE A 66 8.57 5.12 -4.00
N LEU A 67 7.73 4.22 -3.49
CA LEU A 67 8.12 3.21 -2.52
C LEU A 67 9.22 2.31 -3.09
N GLN A 68 9.07 1.87 -4.34
CA GLN A 68 10.07 1.06 -5.03
C GLN A 68 11.44 1.76 -5.01
N TYR A 69 11.48 3.06 -5.34
CA TYR A 69 12.71 3.85 -5.35
C TYR A 69 13.28 4.05 -3.95
N VAL A 70 12.46 4.50 -2.99
CA VAL A 70 12.89 4.82 -1.62
C VAL A 70 13.42 3.59 -0.88
N PHE A 71 12.78 2.42 -1.05
CA PHE A 71 13.20 1.17 -0.42
C PHE A 71 14.19 0.35 -1.27
N GLY A 72 14.57 0.83 -2.46
CA GLY A 72 15.52 0.15 -3.34
C GLY A 72 15.01 -1.21 -3.85
N ILE A 73 13.69 -1.37 -4.03
CA ILE A 73 13.09 -2.63 -4.47
C ILE A 73 13.22 -2.74 -6.00
N PRO A 74 13.75 -3.85 -6.56
CA PRO A 74 14.06 -3.94 -7.98
C PRO A 74 12.82 -4.12 -8.88
N SER A 75 11.64 -4.31 -8.32
CA SER A 75 10.43 -4.68 -9.06
C SER A 75 9.18 -4.14 -8.39
N MET A 76 8.28 -3.57 -9.19
CA MET A 76 6.95 -3.16 -8.73
C MET A 76 6.15 -4.36 -8.17
N ARG A 77 6.23 -5.54 -8.81
CA ARG A 77 5.56 -6.75 -8.31
C ARG A 77 6.12 -7.19 -6.97
N LYS A 78 7.43 -7.04 -6.77
CA LYS A 78 8.09 -7.36 -5.50
C LYS A 78 7.65 -6.35 -4.42
N THR A 79 7.53 -5.08 -4.78
CA THR A 79 7.06 -3.99 -3.89
C THR A 79 5.66 -4.26 -3.32
N ILE A 80 4.77 -4.87 -4.12
CA ILE A 80 3.40 -5.21 -3.66
C ILE A 80 3.39 -6.46 -2.78
N LYS A 81 4.40 -7.31 -2.86
CA LYS A 81 4.48 -8.59 -2.13
C LYS A 81 5.12 -8.44 -0.75
N GLU A 82 6.03 -7.48 -0.60
CA GLU A 82 6.67 -7.12 0.67
C GLU A 82 5.71 -6.33 1.56
#